data_AF-A0A850X577-F1
#
_entry.id   AF-A0A850X577-F1
#
_cell.length_a   1.000
_cell.length_b   1.000
_cell.length_c   1.000
_cell.angle_alpha   90.00
_cell.angle_beta   90.00
_cell.angle_gamma   90.00
#
_symmetry.space_group_name_H-M   'P 1'
#
loop_
_entity.id
_entity.type
_entity.pdbx_description
1 polymer ?
#
loop_
_entity_poly.entity_id
_entity_poly.type
_entity_poly.pdbx_seq_one_letter_code
_entity_poly.pdbx_strand_id
1 'polypeptide(L)'
;SNSFTEAMKRQPKLESLDYHWAYYLGLAILAVGTLFVISSFLALGFTGTFLGDYFGILMEAKVTSFPFSVLDNPMYWGSTAVYLGWSLMHASPAGLFLTAVVAISYTIAMLYEGPFTEEIYRQRQKGVKNK
;
A
#
# COMPACT_ATOMS: atom_id res chain seq x y z
N SER A 1 -3.50 -5.67 -15.73
CA SER A 1 -2.10 -5.39 -15.37
C SER A 1 -1.20 -4.98 -16.55
N ASN A 2 -1.62 -5.08 -17.82
CA ASN A 2 -0.72 -4.79 -18.96
C ASN A 2 -0.50 -3.30 -19.27
N SER A 3 -1.36 -2.40 -18.80
CA SER A 3 -1.33 -0.99 -19.23
C SER A 3 -0.14 -0.20 -18.65
N PHE A 4 0.23 -0.48 -17.39
CA PHE A 4 1.31 0.22 -16.71
C PHE A 4 2.68 -0.12 -17.31
N THR A 5 2.97 -1.42 -17.46
CA THR A 5 4.25 -1.90 -18.04
C THR A 5 4.41 -1.47 -19.49
N GLU A 6 3.34 -1.46 -20.28
CA GLU A 6 3.37 -1.00 -21.67
C GLU A 6 3.57 0.51 -21.78
N ALA A 7 2.99 1.31 -20.89
CA ALA A 7 3.23 2.75 -20.83
C ALA A 7 4.70 3.08 -20.52
N MET A 8 5.34 2.32 -19.63
CA MET A 8 6.76 2.51 -19.30
C MET A 8 7.70 2.23 -20.49
N LYS A 9 7.38 1.22 -21.32
CA LYS A 9 8.22 0.84 -22.46
C LYS A 9 8.20 1.84 -23.61
N ARG A 10 7.10 2.59 -23.77
CA ARG A 10 6.88 3.48 -24.94
C ARG A 10 7.39 4.91 -24.73
N GLN A 11 7.87 5.25 -23.55
CA GLN A 11 8.28 6.62 -23.20
C GLN A 11 9.81 6.78 -23.30
N PRO A 12 10.30 7.98 -23.67
CA PRO A 12 11.72 8.31 -23.56
C PRO A 12 12.19 8.14 -22.13
N LYS A 13 13.32 7.44 -21.93
CA LYS A 13 13.95 7.32 -20.61
C LYS A 13 14.54 8.67 -20.23
N LEU A 14 14.45 9.01 -18.95
CA LEU A 14 15.00 10.26 -18.43
C LEU A 14 16.50 10.03 -18.15
N GLU A 15 17.38 10.53 -19.03
CA GLU A 15 18.85 10.33 -18.92
C GLU A 15 19.44 10.80 -17.58
N SER A 16 18.79 11.75 -16.90
CA SER A 16 19.21 12.21 -15.57
C SER A 16 19.09 11.14 -14.46
N LEU A 17 18.32 10.07 -14.68
CA LEU A 17 18.18 8.94 -13.74
C LEU A 17 19.06 7.74 -14.11
N ASP A 18 19.91 7.85 -15.14
CA ASP A 18 20.71 6.76 -15.70
C ASP A 18 21.98 6.44 -14.88
N TYR A 19 21.90 6.61 -13.56
CA TYR A 19 22.97 6.29 -12.65
C TYR A 19 22.65 5.02 -11.88
N HIS A 20 23.66 4.17 -11.70
CA HIS A 20 23.55 2.92 -10.95
C HIS A 20 22.98 3.11 -9.53
N TRP A 21 23.17 4.28 -8.91
CA TRP A 21 22.59 4.60 -7.61
C TRP A 21 21.04 4.63 -7.64
N ALA A 22 20.41 5.11 -8.72
CA ALA A 22 18.95 5.19 -8.82
C ALA A 22 18.34 3.79 -8.93
N TYR A 23 19.04 2.88 -9.61
CA TYR A 23 18.66 1.47 -9.67
C TYR A 23 18.72 0.80 -8.29
N TYR A 24 19.84 0.94 -7.56
CA TYR A 24 19.97 0.35 -6.22
C TYR A 24 19.00 0.96 -5.21
N LEU A 25 18.77 2.28 -5.29
CA LEU A 25 17.76 2.96 -4.48
C LEU A 25 16.36 2.42 -4.79
N GLY A 26 16.01 2.29 -6.07
CA GLY A 26 14.74 1.72 -6.50
C GLY A 26 14.55 0.27 -6.02
N LEU A 27 15.61 -0.54 -6.09
CA LEU A 27 15.61 -1.92 -5.59
C LEU A 27 15.39 -1.97 -4.07
N ALA A 28 16.06 -1.10 -3.30
CA ALA A 28 15.89 -1.02 -1.86
C ALA A 28 14.46 -0.60 -1.49
N ILE A 29 13.91 0.42 -2.16
CA ILE A 29 12.54 0.90 -1.96
C ILE A 29 11.53 -0.22 -2.30
N LEU A 30 11.75 -0.94 -3.40
CA LEU A 30 10.91 -2.07 -3.80
C LEU A 30 10.93 -3.17 -2.75
N ALA A 31 12.10 -3.56 -2.24
CA ALA A 31 12.24 -4.59 -1.23
C ALA A 31 11.51 -4.21 0.08
N VAL A 32 11.66 -2.96 0.54
CA VAL A 32 10.96 -2.45 1.71
C VAL A 32 9.45 -2.43 1.47
N GLY A 33 8.99 -1.94 0.31
CA GLY A 33 7.58 -1.93 -0.05
C GLY A 33 6.96 -3.32 -0.05
N THR A 34 7.64 -4.29 -0.68
CA THR A 34 7.22 -5.70 -0.69
C THR A 34 7.17 -6.29 0.71
N LEU A 35 8.16 -6.01 1.57
CA LEU A 35 8.17 -6.46 2.96
C LEU A 35 6.93 -5.96 3.70
N PHE A 36 6.57 -4.68 3.54
CA PHE A 36 5.38 -4.10 4.16
C PHE A 36 4.10 -4.74 3.63
N VAL A 37 3.97 -4.95 2.31
CA VAL A 37 2.78 -5.60 1.73
C VAL A 37 2.61 -7.03 2.23
N ILE A 38 3.66 -7.85 2.16
CA ILE A 38 3.60 -9.25 2.60
C ILE A 38 3.31 -9.34 4.09
N SER A 39 4.02 -8.54 4.90
CA SER A 39 3.82 -8.57 6.35
C SER A 39 2.42 -8.09 6.74
N SER A 40 1.87 -7.10 6.04
CA SER A 40 0.48 -6.65 6.24
C SER A 40 -0.51 -7.76 5.92
N PHE A 41 -0.32 -8.44 4.78
CA PHE A 41 -1.18 -9.53 4.36
C PHE A 41 -1.12 -10.71 5.34
N LEU A 42 0.07 -11.07 5.83
CA LEU A 42 0.22 -12.14 6.81
C LEU A 42 -0.43 -11.79 8.15
N ALA A 43 -0.39 -10.52 8.56
CA ALA A 43 -0.98 -10.09 9.83
C ALA A 43 -2.51 -9.95 9.77
N LEU A 44 -3.08 -9.49 8.65
CA LEU A 44 -4.52 -9.38 8.44
C LEU A 44 -5.18 -10.67 7.94
N GLY A 45 -4.43 -11.53 7.28
CA GLY A 45 -4.95 -12.66 6.51
C GLY A 45 -5.75 -12.22 5.28
N PHE A 46 -6.34 -13.21 4.59
CA PHE A 46 -7.14 -12.98 3.38
C PHE A 46 -8.36 -12.09 3.67
N THR A 47 -9.14 -12.44 4.69
CA THR A 47 -10.40 -11.74 5.00
C THR A 47 -10.16 -10.32 5.53
N GLY A 48 -9.15 -10.10 6.36
CA GLY A 48 -8.81 -8.76 6.84
C GLY A 48 -8.23 -7.85 5.75
N THR A 49 -7.60 -8.43 4.72
CA THR A 49 -7.05 -7.69 3.58
C THR A 49 -8.13 -7.26 2.58
N PHE A 50 -9.10 -8.12 2.27
CA PHE A 50 -10.09 -7.88 1.23
C PHE A 50 -11.43 -7.38 1.77
N LEU A 51 -11.39 -6.39 2.67
CA LEU A 51 -12.58 -5.69 3.18
C LEU A 51 -13.61 -6.64 3.81
N GLY A 52 -13.16 -7.68 4.53
CA GLY A 52 -14.03 -8.62 5.22
C GLY A 52 -14.98 -7.95 6.22
N ASP A 53 -14.60 -6.77 6.74
CA ASP A 53 -15.43 -5.92 7.59
C ASP A 53 -16.69 -5.38 6.89
N TYR A 54 -16.64 -5.10 5.58
CA TYR A 54 -17.84 -4.77 4.79
C TYR A 54 -18.83 -5.93 4.69
N PHE A 55 -18.35 -7.17 4.80
CA PHE A 55 -19.17 -8.38 4.82
C PHE A 55 -19.50 -8.86 6.25
N GLY A 56 -19.15 -8.07 7.28
CA GLY A 56 -19.41 -8.40 8.68
C GLY A 56 -18.43 -9.41 9.30
N ILE A 57 -17.39 -9.82 8.57
CA ILE A 57 -16.32 -10.69 9.08
C ILE A 57 -15.24 -9.81 9.71
N LEU A 58 -15.50 -9.38 10.94
CA LEU A 58 -14.64 -8.46 11.68
C LEU A 58 -13.65 -9.22 12.57
N MET A 59 -12.36 -8.91 12.46
CA MET A 59 -11.35 -9.43 13.39
C MET A 59 -11.68 -9.03 14.84
N GLU A 60 -11.22 -9.82 15.81
CA GLU A 60 -11.51 -9.58 17.22
C GLU A 60 -10.98 -8.23 17.72
N ALA A 61 -9.78 -7.86 17.25
CA ALA A 61 -9.12 -6.60 17.55
C ALA A 61 -8.35 -6.09 16.33
N LYS A 62 -8.11 -4.78 16.28
CA LYS A 62 -7.19 -4.18 15.31
C LYS A 62 -5.79 -4.75 15.51
N VAL A 63 -5.13 -5.10 14.41
CA VAL A 63 -3.74 -5.55 14.42
C VAL A 63 -2.84 -4.37 14.76
N THR A 64 -2.01 -4.51 15.79
CA THR A 64 -1.05 -3.50 16.25
C THR A 64 0.39 -3.96 16.13
N SER A 65 0.64 -5.19 15.71
CA SER A 65 1.99 -5.70 15.45
C SER A 65 2.56 -5.16 14.15
N PHE A 66 3.86 -5.34 13.91
CA PHE A 66 4.48 -5.01 12.62
C PHE A 66 3.67 -5.63 11.46
N PRO A 67 3.41 -4.89 10.37
CA PRO A 67 3.88 -3.53 10.07
C PRO A 67 2.98 -2.38 10.59
N PHE A 68 1.83 -2.69 11.18
CA PHE A 68 0.87 -1.70 11.70
C PHE A 68 1.38 -0.92 12.92
N SER A 69 2.39 -1.44 13.63
CA SER A 69 3.07 -0.71 14.71
C SER A 69 3.92 0.47 14.23
N VAL A 70 4.31 0.48 12.95
CA VAL A 70 5.24 1.46 12.38
C VAL A 70 4.50 2.50 11.53
N LEU A 71 3.43 2.08 10.88
CA LEU A 71 2.76 2.82 9.83
C LEU A 71 1.27 2.49 9.82
N ASP A 72 0.45 3.52 9.70
CA ASP A 72 -0.96 3.35 9.40
C ASP A 72 -1.14 2.88 7.96
N ASN A 73 -2.02 1.89 7.75
CA ASN A 73 -2.35 1.36 6.44
C ASN A 73 -1.11 0.90 5.61
N PRO A 74 -0.26 0.03 6.18
CA PRO A 74 1.04 -0.34 5.61
C PRO A 74 0.98 -1.01 4.23
N MET A 75 -0.15 -1.61 3.87
CA MET A 75 -0.37 -2.19 2.55
C MET A 75 -0.43 -1.15 1.43
N TYR A 76 -1.08 0.00 1.67
CA TYR A 76 -1.25 1.06 0.70
C TYR A 76 0.09 1.75 0.39
N TRP A 77 0.82 2.11 1.44
CA TRP A 77 2.15 2.69 1.35
C TRP A 77 3.18 1.70 0.84
N GLY A 78 3.13 0.43 1.26
CA GLY A 78 3.99 -0.63 0.75
C GLY A 78 3.82 -0.83 -0.76
N SER A 79 2.57 -0.86 -1.24
CA SER A 79 2.27 -0.96 -2.68
C SER A 79 2.73 0.27 -3.45
N THR A 80 2.57 1.47 -2.89
CA THR A 80 3.10 2.72 -3.47
C THR A 80 4.62 2.67 -3.59
N ALA A 81 5.32 2.19 -2.56
CA ALA A 81 6.77 2.02 -2.57
C ALA A 81 7.21 1.00 -3.63
N VAL A 82 6.47 -0.10 -3.83
CA VAL A 82 6.75 -1.05 -4.92
C VAL A 82 6.67 -0.37 -6.29
N TYR A 83 5.61 0.41 -6.55
CA TYR A 83 5.47 1.16 -7.82
C TYR A 83 6.57 2.22 -8.00
N LEU A 84 6.92 2.93 -6.93
CA LEU A 84 8.00 3.92 -6.94
C LEU A 84 9.35 3.26 -7.24
N GLY A 85 9.69 2.18 -6.52
CA GLY A 85 10.94 1.44 -6.70
C GLY A 85 11.09 0.93 -8.13
N TRP A 86 10.03 0.35 -8.69
CA TRP A 86 10.01 -0.09 -10.09
C TRP A 86 10.20 1.07 -11.08
N SER A 87 9.54 2.21 -10.82
CA SER A 87 9.65 3.40 -11.67
C SER A 87 11.06 3.99 -11.67
N LEU A 88 11.72 4.00 -10.50
CA LEU A 88 13.10 4.44 -10.33
C LEU A 88 14.09 3.49 -11.01
N MET A 89 13.95 2.18 -10.82
CA MET A 89 14.80 1.17 -11.46
C MET A 89 14.79 1.25 -12.98
N HIS A 90 13.68 1.70 -13.57
CA HIS A 90 13.51 1.83 -15.01
C HIS A 90 13.66 3.26 -15.54
N ALA A 91 14.05 4.23 -14.69
CA ALA A 91 14.16 5.64 -15.06
C ALA A 91 12.92 6.17 -15.81
N SER A 92 11.73 5.76 -15.37
CA SER A 92 10.48 5.98 -16.10
C SER A 92 9.70 7.17 -15.56
N PRO A 93 9.66 8.32 -16.26
CA PRO A 93 8.84 9.46 -15.85
C PRO A 93 7.34 9.14 -15.85
N ALA A 94 6.87 8.33 -16.79
CA ALA A 94 5.50 7.82 -16.78
C ALA A 94 5.22 6.97 -15.53
N GLY A 95 6.16 6.11 -15.14
CA GLY A 95 6.05 5.32 -13.90
C GLY A 95 5.96 6.21 -12.66
N LEU A 96 6.78 7.26 -12.56
CA LEU A 96 6.74 8.22 -11.46
C LEU A 96 5.40 8.97 -11.41
N PHE A 97 4.89 9.42 -12.56
CA PHE A 97 3.60 10.08 -12.64
C PHE A 97 2.47 9.15 -12.20
N LEU A 98 2.43 7.91 -12.71
CA LEU A 98 1.42 6.93 -12.33
C LEU A 98 1.54 6.54 -10.84
N THR A 99 2.75 6.46 -10.30
CA THR A 99 2.97 6.24 -8.86
C THR A 99 2.36 7.38 -8.04
N ALA A 100 2.51 8.63 -8.47
CA ALA A 100 1.87 9.78 -7.79
C ALA A 100 0.34 9.71 -7.84
N VAL A 101 -0.23 9.34 -8.99
CA VAL A 101 -1.68 9.14 -9.14
C VAL A 101 -2.19 8.03 -8.22
N VAL A 102 -1.47 6.90 -8.13
CA VAL A 102 -1.81 5.81 -7.21
C VAL A 102 -1.73 6.27 -5.75
N ALA A 103 -0.67 6.99 -5.37
CA ALA A 103 -0.50 7.50 -4.01
C ALA A 103 -1.65 8.44 -3.59
N ILE A 104 -2.09 9.33 -4.50
CA ILE A 104 -3.25 10.19 -4.28
C ILE A 104 -4.52 9.34 -4.11
N SER A 105 -4.72 8.36 -4.98
CA SER A 105 -5.90 7.49 -4.95
C SER A 105 -5.99 6.70 -3.63
N TYR A 106 -4.86 6.16 -3.17
CA TYR A 106 -4.77 5.49 -1.88
C TYR A 106 -4.99 6.43 -0.70
N THR A 107 -4.46 7.66 -0.76
CA THR A 107 -4.71 8.67 0.27
C THR A 107 -6.20 8.95 0.40
N ILE A 108 -6.90 9.09 -0.72
CA ILE A 108 -8.36 9.26 -0.73
C ILE A 108 -9.05 8.03 -0.13
N ALA A 109 -8.67 6.82 -0.53
CA ALA A 109 -9.26 5.59 0.03
C ALA A 109 -9.10 5.51 1.55
N MET A 110 -7.90 5.80 2.07
CA MET A 110 -7.62 5.79 3.51
C MET A 110 -8.45 6.81 4.30
N LEU A 111 -8.79 7.96 3.70
CA LEU A 111 -9.67 8.96 4.34
C LEU A 111 -11.10 8.43 4.57
N TYR A 112 -11.58 7.50 3.74
CA TYR A 112 -12.88 6.87 3.92
C TYR A 112 -12.80 5.61 4.79
N GLU A 113 -11.78 4.79 4.60
CA GLU A 113 -11.62 3.53 5.34
C GLU A 113 -11.31 3.75 6.82
N GLY A 114 -10.44 4.71 7.15
CA GLY A 114 -10.03 4.97 8.55
C GLY A 114 -11.22 5.19 9.50
N PRO A 115 -12.09 6.19 9.23
CA PRO A 115 -13.27 6.46 10.06
C PRO A 115 -14.27 5.29 10.10
N PHE A 116 -14.44 4.59 8.98
CA PHE A 116 -15.36 3.45 8.88
C PHE A 116 -14.91 2.28 9.76
N THR A 117 -13.64 1.88 9.64
CA THR A 117 -13.07 0.81 10.45
C THR A 117 -13.06 1.20 11.93
N GLU A 118 -12.70 2.43 12.29
CA GLU A 118 -12.78 2.91 13.68
C GLU A 118 -14.18 2.82 14.26
N GLU A 119 -15.19 3.24 13.50
CA GLU A 119 -16.57 3.20 13.96
C GLU A 119 -17.06 1.77 14.22
N ILE A 120 -16.74 0.84 13.31
CA ILE A 120 -17.10 -0.57 13.45
C ILE A 120 -16.50 -1.18 14.72
N TYR A 121 -15.20 -0.97 14.98
CA TYR A 121 -14.56 -1.47 16.19
C TYR A 121 -15.10 -0.80 17.46
N ARG A 122 -15.44 0.50 17.40
CA ARG A 122 -16.06 1.23 18.52
C ARG A 122 -17.43 0.67 18.87
N GLN A 123 -18.27 0.37 17.88
CA GLN A 123 -19.59 -0.23 18.10
C GLN A 123 -19.48 -1.64 18.68
N ARG A 124 -18.53 -2.46 18.22
CA ARG A 124 -18.27 -3.79 18.79
C ARG A 124 -17.90 -3.69 20.28
N GLN A 125 -16.99 -2.80 20.65
CA GLN A 125 -16.59 -2.61 22.06
C GLN A 125 -17.78 -2.18 22.94
N LYS A 126 -18.64 -1.28 22.45
CA LYS A 126 -19.87 -0.88 23.16
C LYS A 126 -20.87 -2.04 23.29
N GLY A 127 -21.05 -2.84 22.25
CA GLY A 127 -21.94 -4.00 22.24
C GLY A 127 -21.50 -5.13 23.17
N VAL A 128 -20.19 -5.35 23.32
CA VAL A 128 -19.61 -6.28 24.31
C VAL A 128 -19.82 -5.77 25.73
N LYS A 129 -19.76 -4.45 25.96
CA LYS A 129 -19.95 -3.86 27.29
C LYS A 129 -21.42 -3.86 27.76
N ASN A 130 -22.37 -4.01 26.84
CA ASN A 130 -23.82 -4.04 27.10
C ASN A 130 -24.39 -5.47 27.19
N LYS A 131 -23.56 -6.51 27.06
CA LYS A 131 -23.92 -7.92 27.27
C LYS A 131 -23.28 -8.42 28.55
#